data_AF-A0A2K1L0J1-F1
#
_entry.id   AF-A0A2K1L0J1-F1
#
_cell.length_a   1.000
_cell.length_b   1.000
_cell.length_c   1.000
_cell.angle_alpha   90.00
_cell.angle_beta   90.00
_cell.angle_gamma   90.00
#
_symmetry.space_group_name_H-M   'P 1'
#
loop_
_entity.id
_entity.type
_entity.pdbx_description
1 polymer ?
#
loop_
_entity_poly.entity_id
_entity_poly.type
_entity_poly.pdbx_seq_one_letter_code
_entity_poly.pdbx_strand_id
1 'polypeptide(L)'
;MERIMQAQTLADASKQSYMRGKRILKINPKHPKHPVIKDFKENASAKKAARLVYETALLECGFILEDPYDFPIRIYCHQVQP
;
A
#
# COMPACT_ATOMS: atom_id res chain seq x y z
N MET A 1 -3.98 -13.81 7.88
CA MET A 1 -3.23 -15.09 7.76
C MET A 1 -1.79 -14.87 7.30
N GLU A 2 -1.56 -14.08 6.25
CA GLU A 2 -0.21 -13.79 5.71
C GLU A 2 0.84 -13.45 6.78
N ARG A 3 0.52 -12.53 7.70
CA ARG A 3 1.39 -12.17 8.85
C ARG A 3 1.77 -13.35 9.74
N ILE A 4 0.81 -14.23 10.05
CA ILE A 4 1.02 -15.38 10.94
C ILE A 4 1.92 -16.40 10.24
N MET A 5 1.69 -16.64 8.94
CA MET A 5 2.50 -17.58 8.16
C MET A 5 3.94 -17.10 7.98
N GLN A 6 4.16 -15.80 7.82
CA GLN A 6 5.51 -15.22 7.73
C GLN A 6 6.26 -15.20 9.08
N ALA A 7 5.53 -15.14 10.19
CA ALA A 7 6.13 -15.10 11.53
C ALA A 7 6.60 -16.48 12.04
N GLN A 8 6.30 -17.57 11.33
CA GLN A 8 6.69 -18.91 11.74
C GLN A 8 8.17 -19.20 11.44
N THR A 9 8.99 -19.36 12.48
CA THR A 9 10.45 -19.59 12.36
C THR A 9 10.81 -20.90 11.67
N LEU A 10 10.01 -21.95 11.83
CA LEU A 10 10.26 -23.29 11.26
C LEU A 10 9.45 -23.55 9.98
N ALA A 11 8.80 -22.53 9.42
CA ALA A 11 8.03 -22.69 8.19
C ALA A 11 8.93 -22.69 6.96
N ASP A 12 8.60 -23.55 6.00
CA ASP A 12 9.28 -23.62 4.71
C ASP A 12 8.94 -22.39 3.85
N ALA A 13 9.95 -21.56 3.56
CA ALA A 13 9.82 -20.35 2.76
C ALA A 13 9.32 -20.62 1.33
N SER A 14 9.59 -21.81 0.76
CA SER A 14 9.16 -22.15 -0.60
C SER A 14 7.63 -22.25 -0.73
N LYS A 15 6.93 -22.59 0.37
CA LYS A 15 5.47 -22.67 0.41
C LYS A 15 4.80 -21.30 0.47
N GLN A 16 5.53 -20.25 0.84
CA GLN A 16 4.96 -18.90 0.96
C GLN A 16 4.54 -18.33 -0.40
N SER A 17 5.27 -18.66 -1.48
CA SER A 17 4.99 -18.16 -2.83
C SER A 17 3.62 -18.58 -3.36
N TYR A 18 3.19 -19.82 -3.08
CA TYR A 18 1.88 -20.34 -3.51
C TYR A 18 0.72 -19.87 -2.63
N MET A 19 1.03 -19.37 -1.43
CA MET A 19 0.04 -18.94 -0.44
C MET A 19 -0.23 -17.42 -0.50
N ARG A 20 0.49 -16.67 -1.35
CA ARG A 20 0.27 -15.24 -1.56
C ARG A 20 -0.97 -15.02 -2.43
N GLY A 21 -2.10 -14.76 -1.79
CA GLY A 21 -3.35 -14.40 -2.48
C GLY A 21 -3.26 -13.06 -3.22
N LYS A 22 -4.11 -12.88 -4.24
CA LYS A 22 -4.27 -11.59 -4.94
C LYS A 22 -4.88 -10.57 -3.97
N ARG A 23 -4.28 -9.38 -3.87
CA ARG A 23 -4.81 -8.25 -3.09
C ARG A 23 -5.73 -7.41 -3.97
N ILE A 24 -6.91 -7.04 -3.46
CA ILE A 24 -7.88 -6.20 -4.17
C ILE A 24 -8.08 -4.91 -3.38
N LEU A 25 -7.69 -3.77 -3.94
CA LEU A 25 -7.94 -2.46 -3.35
C LEU A 25 -9.37 -2.01 -3.68
N LYS A 26 -10.22 -1.86 -2.66
CA LYS A 26 -11.57 -1.29 -2.82
C LYS A 26 -11.52 0.21 -2.62
N ILE A 27 -12.03 0.97 -3.60
CA ILE A 27 -12.02 2.43 -3.58
C ILE A 27 -13.45 2.95 -3.39
N ASN A 28 -13.63 3.93 -2.50
CA ASN A 28 -14.90 4.64 -2.34
C ASN A 28 -14.94 5.89 -3.24
N PRO A 29 -15.75 5.90 -4.32
CA PRO A 29 -15.81 7.03 -5.26
C PRO A 29 -16.46 8.29 -4.67
N LYS A 30 -17.22 8.17 -3.58
CA LYS A 30 -17.90 9.30 -2.93
C LYS A 30 -17.03 10.02 -1.90
N HIS A 31 -15.81 9.53 -1.65
CA HIS A 31 -14.95 10.11 -0.63
C HIS A 31 -14.39 11.46 -1.10
N PRO A 32 -14.62 12.58 -0.37
CA PRO A 32 -14.29 13.92 -0.84
C PRO A 32 -12.78 14.16 -1.00
N LYS A 33 -11.93 13.38 -0.32
CA LYS A 33 -10.48 13.52 -0.29
C LYS A 33 -9.71 12.48 -1.12
N HIS A 34 -10.30 11.92 -2.19
CA HIS A 34 -9.56 10.98 -3.04
C HIS A 34 -9.04 11.67 -4.32
N PRO A 35 -7.83 12.29 -4.29
CA PRO A 35 -7.28 12.99 -5.44
C PRO A 35 -7.02 12.07 -6.64
N VAL A 36 -6.86 10.76 -6.40
CA VAL A 36 -6.55 9.78 -7.46
C VAL A 36 -7.71 9.57 -8.44
N ILE A 37 -8.96 9.85 -8.06
CA ILE A 37 -10.13 9.49 -8.90
C ILE A 37 -10.53 10.60 -9.86
N LYS A 38 -10.27 11.87 -9.52
CA LYS A 38 -10.76 13.00 -10.32
C LYS A 38 -9.82 13.37 -11.48
N ASP A 39 -8.52 13.14 -11.34
CA ASP A 39 -7.54 13.51 -12.37
C ASP A 39 -6.54 12.38 -12.62
N PHE A 40 -7.00 11.28 -13.24
CA PHE A 40 -6.16 10.22 -13.82
C PHE A 40 -5.34 10.68 -15.05
N LYS A 41 -5.21 11.99 -15.28
CA LYS A 41 -4.17 12.48 -16.20
C LYS A 41 -2.82 12.04 -15.64
N GLU A 42 -1.93 11.56 -16.50
CA GLU A 42 -0.62 10.97 -16.20
C GLU A 42 0.35 11.95 -15.50
N ASN A 43 -0.05 12.45 -14.33
CA ASN A 43 0.68 13.39 -13.52
C ASN A 43 1.49 12.59 -12.52
N ALA A 44 2.79 12.84 -12.45
CA ALA A 44 3.68 12.20 -11.48
C ALA A 44 3.20 12.35 -10.02
N SER A 45 2.53 13.48 -9.72
CA SER A 45 1.91 13.72 -8.41
C SER A 45 0.74 12.77 -8.13
N ALA A 46 -0.15 12.54 -9.11
CA ALA A 46 -1.28 11.62 -8.97
C ALA A 46 -0.82 10.17 -8.72
N LYS A 47 0.24 9.73 -9.40
CA LYS A 47 0.86 8.41 -9.19
C LYS A 47 1.48 8.28 -7.79
N LYS A 48 2.14 9.33 -7.28
CA LYS A 48 2.67 9.37 -5.91
C LYS A 48 1.55 9.27 -4.87
N ALA A 49 0.47 10.06 -5.04
CA ALA A 49 -0.69 10.03 -4.16
C ALA A 49 -1.39 8.65 -4.21
N ALA A 50 -1.55 8.05 -5.39
CA ALA A 50 -2.12 6.70 -5.55
C ALA A 50 -1.32 5.64 -4.79
N ARG A 51 0.00 5.69 -4.91
CA ARG A 51 0.90 4.79 -4.17
C ARG A 51 0.76 4.97 -2.66
N LEU A 52 0.70 6.22 -2.19
CA LEU A 52 0.55 6.53 -0.78
C LEU A 52 -0.78 6.00 -0.20
N VAL A 53 -1.89 6.18 -0.93
CA VAL A 53 -3.20 5.64 -0.56
C VAL A 53 -3.17 4.11 -0.49
N TYR A 54 -2.54 3.46 -1.47
CA TYR A 54 -2.41 2.00 -1.47
C TYR A 54 -1.59 1.50 -0.26
N GLU A 55 -0.44 2.10 0.03
CA GLU A 55 0.41 1.72 1.16
C GLU A 55 -0.28 1.98 2.51
N THR A 56 -1.03 3.07 2.63
CA THR A 56 -1.85 3.37 3.82
C THR A 56 -2.94 2.31 4.01
N ALA A 57 -3.66 1.95 2.93
CA ALA A 57 -4.69 0.91 2.98
C ALA A 57 -4.12 -0.47 3.33
N LEU A 58 -2.90 -0.79 2.88
CA LEU A 58 -2.21 -2.03 3.28
C LEU A 58 -1.96 -2.05 4.79
N LEU A 59 -1.48 -0.94 5.36
CA LEU A 59 -1.19 -0.82 6.78
C LEU A 59 -2.47 -0.94 7.62
N GLU A 60 -3.54 -0.25 7.23
CA GLU A 60 -4.86 -0.34 7.90
C GLU A 60 -5.45 -1.76 7.85
N CYS A 61 -5.33 -2.44 6.70
CA CYS A 61 -5.81 -3.81 6.55
C CYS A 61 -4.90 -4.86 7.24
N GLY A 62 -3.81 -4.43 7.88
CA GLY A 62 -2.89 -5.30 8.60
C GLY A 62 -2.03 -6.17 7.67
N PHE A 63 -1.72 -5.69 6.46
CA PHE A 63 -0.69 -6.28 5.61
C PHE A 63 0.69 -5.70 5.97
N ILE A 64 1.73 -6.46 5.64
CA ILE A 64 3.12 -6.00 5.79
C ILE A 64 3.51 -5.19 4.55
N LEU A 65 4.14 -4.04 4.79
CA LEU A 65 4.73 -3.22 3.73
C LEU A 65 6.02 -3.86 3.24
N GLU A 66 6.28 -3.78 1.94
CA GLU A 66 7.52 -4.30 1.34
C GLU A 66 8.73 -3.48 1.82
N ASP A 67 8.63 -2.15 1.79
CA ASP A 67 9.67 -1.23 2.27
C ASP A 67 9.13 -0.32 3.39
N PRO A 68 9.20 -0.75 4.66
CA PRO A 68 8.72 0.04 5.79
C PRO A 68 9.55 1.29 6.05
N TYR A 69 10.84 1.31 5.65
CA TYR A 69 11.71 2.48 5.80
C TYR A 69 11.37 3.61 4.82
N ASP A 70 10.98 3.27 3.61
CA ASP A 70 10.69 4.26 2.57
C ASP A 70 9.28 4.86 2.71
N PHE A 71 8.35 4.16 3.37
CA PHE A 71 6.97 4.65 3.53
C PHE A 71 6.90 6.00 4.28
N PRO A 72 7.55 6.18 5.44
CA PRO A 72 7.64 7.48 6.11
C PRO A 72 8.25 8.56 5.23
N ILE A 73 9.33 8.25 4.50
CA ILE A 73 9.98 9.20 3.58
C ILE A 73 9.00 9.70 2.53
N ARG A 74 8.16 8.79 1.97
CA ARG A 74 7.11 9.17 1.01
C ARG A 74 6.03 10.06 1.61
N ILE A 75 5.66 9.86 2.88
CA ILE A 75 4.72 10.74 3.59
C ILE A 75 5.32 12.15 3.73
N TYR A 76 6.54 12.24 4.27
CA TYR A 76 7.19 13.53 4.50
C TYR A 76 7.42 14.29 3.19
N CYS A 77 7.91 13.65 2.13
CA CYS A 77 8.10 14.28 0.83
C CYS A 77 6.79 14.76 0.18
N HIS A 78 5.64 14.17 0.51
CA HIS A 78 4.33 14.61 0.01
C HIS A 78 3.75 15.78 0.81
N GLN A 79 4.04 15.86 2.11
CA GLN A 79 3.58 16.96 2.97
C GLN A 79 4.38 18.27 2.82
N VAL A 80 5.57 18.21 2.21
CA VAL A 80 6.49 19.35 2.05
C VAL A 80 6.28 20.08 0.71
N GLN A 81 5.14 19.92 0.03
CA GLN A 81 4.79 20.76 -1.12
C GLN A 81 3.97 21.98 -0.65
N PRO A 82 4.45 23.22 -0.86
CA PRO A 82 3.70 24.44 -0.55
C PRO A 82 2.46 24.60 -1.44
#